data_AF-A0AB36Z353-F1
#
_entry.id   AF-A0AB36Z353-F1
#
_cell.length_a   1.000
_cell.length_b   1.000
_cell.length_c   1.000
_cell.angle_alpha   90.00
_cell.angle_beta   90.00
_cell.angle_gamma   90.00
#
_symmetry.space_group_name_H-M   'P 1'
#
loop_
_entity.id
_entity.type
_entity.pdbx_description
1 polymer ?
#
loop_
_entity_poly.entity_id
_entity_poly.type
_entity_poly.pdbx_seq_one_letter_code
_entity_poly.pdbx_strand_id
1 'polypeptide(L)'
;MLFIFQYKSNRIKLNIFNYLLNMKKIGLSILLFLTGTSVYSESVYELAQVNCKKAATIASLAQTYRQLGIKASEATEKLMSVTVKMTNQDAREREEKQIFSIVQDAYTVSVYSDHSMKKQTISDFEERHYLECSQSFQNAIDNRNK
;
A
#
# COMPACT_ATOMS: atom_id res chain seq x y z
N MET A 1 -69.38 25.75 22.27
CA MET A 1 -68.00 25.70 22.80
C MET A 1 -67.26 24.47 22.23
N LEU A 2 -67.10 24.35 20.91
CA LEU A 2 -66.43 23.20 20.27
C LEU A 2 -65.61 23.55 19.01
N PHE A 3 -65.59 24.81 18.57
CA PHE A 3 -64.86 25.25 17.38
C PHE A 3 -63.49 25.89 17.65
N ILE A 4 -63.14 26.18 18.91
CA ILE A 4 -61.83 26.76 19.26
C ILE A 4 -60.74 25.69 19.46
N PHE A 5 -61.11 24.44 19.77
CA PHE A 5 -60.13 23.38 20.05
C PHE A 5 -59.51 22.74 18.79
N GLN A 6 -60.21 22.70 17.66
CA GLN A 6 -59.62 22.15 16.43
C GLN A 6 -58.62 23.08 15.72
N TYR A 7 -58.76 24.40 15.85
CA TYR A 7 -57.88 25.35 15.17
C TYR A 7 -56.48 25.43 15.81
N LYS A 8 -56.38 25.23 17.13
CA LYS A 8 -55.11 25.27 17.89
C LYS A 8 -54.28 23.99 17.71
N SER A 9 -54.94 22.84 17.53
CA SER A 9 -54.26 21.54 17.34
C SER A 9 -53.56 21.41 15.98
N ASN A 10 -54.08 22.05 14.92
CA ASN A 10 -53.49 21.96 13.57
C ASN A 10 -52.30 22.91 13.35
N ARG A 11 -52.23 24.06 14.04
CA ARG A 11 -51.04 24.95 13.96
C ARG A 11 -49.79 24.37 14.63
N ILE A 12 -49.96 23.65 15.75
CA ILE A 12 -48.83 23.07 16.49
C ILE A 12 -48.19 21.93 15.67
N LYS A 13 -49.00 21.09 15.00
CA LYS A 13 -48.50 20.04 14.12
C LYS A 13 -47.76 20.58 12.89
N LEU A 14 -48.21 21.69 12.31
CA LEU A 14 -47.55 22.31 11.15
C LEU A 14 -46.19 22.92 11.48
N ASN A 15 -46.06 23.54 12.67
CA ASN A 15 -44.78 24.11 13.13
C ASN A 15 -43.75 23.03 13.50
N ILE A 16 -44.17 21.92 14.11
CA ILE A 16 -43.26 20.81 14.46
C ILE A 16 -42.80 20.06 13.19
N PHE A 17 -43.67 19.89 12.19
CA PHE A 17 -43.31 19.23 10.93
C PHE A 17 -42.32 20.07 10.10
N ASN A 18 -42.46 21.40 10.08
CA ASN A 18 -41.47 22.30 9.46
C ASN A 18 -40.14 22.35 10.22
N TYR A 19 -40.15 22.24 11.55
CA TYR A 19 -38.93 22.19 12.36
C TYR A 19 -38.16 20.86 12.16
N LEU A 20 -38.88 19.73 12.06
CA LEU A 20 -38.31 18.41 11.76
C LEU A 20 -37.78 18.29 10.31
N LEU A 21 -38.40 18.97 9.34
CA LEU A 21 -37.93 19.03 7.95
C LEU A 21 -36.62 19.82 7.81
N ASN A 22 -36.42 20.88 8.61
CA ASN A 22 -35.18 21.67 8.60
C ASN A 22 -34.01 20.99 9.32
N MET A 23 -34.26 20.16 10.34
CA MET A 23 -33.22 19.37 11.02
C MET A 23 -32.66 18.22 10.17
N LYS A 24 -33.42 17.71 9.19
CA LYS A 24 -32.94 16.66 8.27
C LYS A 24 -31.92 17.15 7.23
N LYS A 25 -31.86 18.46 6.97
CA LYS A 25 -30.88 19.04 6.04
C LYS A 25 -29.55 19.42 6.70
N ILE A 26 -29.53 19.58 8.02
CA ILE A 26 -28.33 19.99 8.76
C ILE A 26 -27.53 18.76 9.26
N GLY A 27 -28.18 17.61 9.46
CA GLY A 27 -27.50 16.37 9.85
C GLY A 27 -26.61 15.75 8.76
N LEU A 28 -26.81 16.10 7.48
CA LEU A 28 -26.02 15.54 6.38
C LEU A 28 -24.70 16.29 6.14
N SER A 29 -24.60 17.55 6.57
CA SER A 29 -23.42 18.39 6.33
C SER A 29 -22.28 18.16 7.34
N ILE A 30 -22.57 17.59 8.50
CA ILE A 30 -21.55 17.30 9.54
C ILE A 30 -20.75 16.02 9.21
N LEU A 31 -21.30 15.10 8.40
CA LEU A 31 -20.60 13.88 8.00
C LEU A 31 -19.45 14.11 7.00
N LEU A 32 -19.38 15.28 6.35
CA LEU A 32 -18.34 15.61 5.35
C LEU A 32 -17.13 16.35 5.95
N PHE A 33 -17.18 16.77 7.21
CA PHE A 33 -16.07 17.47 7.86
C PHE A 33 -15.03 16.56 8.52
N LEU A 34 -15.15 15.23 8.40
CA LEU A 34 -14.21 14.26 8.98
C LEU A 34 -13.13 13.76 8.01
N THR A 35 -13.09 14.20 6.74
CA THR A 35 -12.00 13.85 5.81
C THR A 35 -10.88 14.87 5.86
N GLY A 36 -10.40 15.19 7.07
CA GLY A 36 -9.31 16.13 7.29
C GLY A 36 -8.01 15.44 7.69
N THR A 37 -7.44 14.52 6.89
CA THR A 37 -6.07 13.98 7.11
C THR A 37 -5.35 13.36 5.89
N SER A 38 -5.81 13.43 4.64
CA SER A 38 -5.20 12.57 3.58
C SER A 38 -3.89 13.06 2.95
N VAL A 39 -3.46 14.30 3.16
CA VAL A 39 -2.20 14.79 2.56
C VAL A 39 -0.97 14.07 3.16
N TYR A 40 -1.02 13.72 4.44
CA TYR A 40 0.06 12.97 5.09
C TYR A 40 0.11 11.52 4.59
N SER A 41 -1.04 10.88 4.37
CA SER A 41 -1.06 9.49 3.91
C SER A 41 -0.53 9.32 2.49
N GLU A 42 -0.88 10.24 1.58
CA GLU A 42 -0.53 10.11 0.16
C GLU A 42 1.00 10.05 -0.06
N SER A 43 1.75 10.97 0.54
CA SER A 43 3.23 11.00 0.44
C SER A 43 3.91 9.75 1.04
N VAL A 44 3.34 9.18 2.10
CA VAL A 44 3.84 7.94 2.73
C VAL A 44 3.56 6.72 1.85
N TYR A 45 2.37 6.65 1.24
CA TYR A 45 2.01 5.58 0.30
C TYR A 45 2.84 5.63 -0.98
N GLU A 46 3.11 6.81 -1.53
CA GLU A 46 3.98 6.96 -2.71
C GLU A 46 5.41 6.51 -2.42
N LEU A 47 5.98 6.92 -1.29
CA LEU A 47 7.32 6.49 -0.88
C LEU A 47 7.39 4.97 -0.66
N ALA A 48 6.37 4.39 -0.03
CA ALA A 48 6.25 2.94 0.14
C ALA A 48 6.21 2.21 -1.22
N GLN A 49 5.40 2.70 -2.17
CA GLN A 49 5.33 2.12 -3.51
C GLN A 49 6.66 2.17 -4.25
N VAL A 50 7.40 3.26 -4.17
CA VAL A 50 8.72 3.39 -4.82
C VAL A 50 9.68 2.34 -4.26
N ASN A 51 9.73 2.20 -2.93
CA ASN A 51 10.58 1.20 -2.28
C ASN A 51 10.17 -0.24 -2.63
N CYS A 52 8.87 -0.54 -2.69
CA CYS A 52 8.40 -1.87 -3.04
C CYS A 52 8.58 -2.20 -4.52
N LYS A 53 8.45 -1.23 -5.42
CA LYS A 53 8.81 -1.40 -6.84
C LYS A 53 10.30 -1.71 -7.02
N LYS A 54 11.16 -1.09 -6.21
CA LYS A 54 12.59 -1.41 -6.20
C LYS A 54 12.85 -2.85 -5.75
N ALA A 55 12.22 -3.28 -4.65
CA ALA A 55 12.30 -4.66 -4.17
C ALA A 55 11.84 -5.67 -5.25
N ALA A 56 10.71 -5.40 -5.89
CA ALA A 56 10.18 -6.17 -7.01
C ALA A 56 11.17 -6.25 -8.18
N THR A 57 11.79 -5.12 -8.54
CA THR A 57 12.78 -5.06 -9.63
C THR A 57 14.01 -5.92 -9.31
N ILE A 58 14.54 -5.84 -8.08
CA ILE A 58 15.66 -6.68 -7.63
C ILE A 58 15.27 -8.15 -7.66
N ALA A 59 14.05 -8.49 -7.21
CA ALA A 59 13.52 -9.84 -7.22
C ALA A 59 13.38 -10.42 -8.64
N SER A 60 12.84 -9.63 -9.56
CA SER A 60 12.69 -9.96 -10.99
C SER A 60 14.04 -10.24 -11.65
N LEU A 61 15.04 -9.37 -11.41
CA LEU A 61 16.39 -9.55 -11.93
C LEU A 61 17.10 -10.75 -11.29
N ALA A 62 16.96 -10.95 -9.98
CA ALA A 62 17.55 -12.09 -9.27
C ALA A 62 17.03 -13.43 -9.83
N GLN A 63 15.71 -13.53 -10.05
CA GLN A 63 15.14 -14.72 -10.69
C GLN A 63 15.56 -14.84 -12.15
N THR A 64 15.62 -13.73 -12.90
CA THR A 64 16.10 -13.77 -14.27
C THR A 64 17.52 -14.35 -14.34
N TYR A 65 18.43 -13.88 -13.48
CA TYR A 65 19.79 -14.41 -13.39
C TYR A 65 19.80 -15.90 -12.99
N ARG A 66 18.96 -16.30 -12.04
CA ARG A 66 18.79 -17.70 -11.66
C ARG A 66 18.35 -18.57 -12.83
N GLN A 67 17.32 -18.17 -13.57
CA GLN A 67 16.79 -18.90 -14.73
C GLN A 67 17.74 -18.92 -15.94
N LEU A 68 18.71 -18.00 -15.99
CA LEU A 68 19.81 -17.98 -16.96
C LEU A 68 21.02 -18.84 -16.53
N GLY A 69 21.00 -19.43 -15.33
CA GLY A 69 22.11 -20.25 -14.84
C GLY A 69 23.32 -19.44 -14.37
N ILE A 70 23.15 -18.14 -14.13
CA ILE A 70 24.18 -17.29 -13.51
C ILE A 70 24.40 -17.80 -12.07
N LYS A 71 25.64 -17.67 -11.56
CA LYS A 71 25.96 -18.07 -10.18
C LYS A 71 25.44 -17.02 -9.20
N ALA A 72 25.03 -17.46 -8.00
CA ALA A 72 24.53 -16.57 -6.95
C ALA A 72 25.50 -15.43 -6.65
N SER A 73 26.80 -15.72 -6.50
CA SER A 73 27.83 -14.71 -6.23
C SER A 73 27.91 -13.64 -7.31
N GLU A 74 27.80 -14.04 -8.58
CA GLU A 74 27.85 -13.12 -9.72
C GLU A 74 26.55 -12.29 -9.81
N ALA A 75 25.39 -12.90 -9.57
CA ALA A 75 24.12 -12.20 -9.49
C ALA A 75 24.11 -11.16 -8.35
N THR A 76 24.64 -11.53 -7.18
CA THR A 76 24.81 -10.62 -6.04
C THR A 76 25.70 -9.44 -6.41
N GLU A 77 26.87 -9.67 -7.01
CA GLU A 77 27.78 -8.60 -7.44
C GLU A 77 27.13 -7.63 -8.44
N LYS A 78 26.45 -8.17 -9.46
CA LYS A 78 25.72 -7.36 -10.45
C LYS A 78 24.65 -6.49 -9.78
N LEU A 79 23.87 -7.05 -8.86
CA LEU A 79 22.80 -6.31 -8.18
C LEU A 79 23.33 -5.32 -7.15
N MET A 80 24.42 -5.63 -6.44
CA MET A 80 25.07 -4.71 -5.50
C MET A 80 25.70 -3.49 -6.20
N SER A 81 26.00 -3.56 -7.50
CA SER A 81 26.54 -2.42 -8.24
C SER A 81 25.67 -1.16 -8.18
N VAL A 82 24.36 -1.29 -7.93
CA VAL A 82 23.43 -0.16 -7.80
C VAL A 82 23.68 0.68 -6.54
N THR A 83 24.38 0.13 -5.54
CA THR A 83 24.63 0.79 -4.26
C THR A 83 25.97 1.53 -4.22
N VAL A 84 26.84 1.33 -5.23
CA VAL A 84 28.21 1.89 -5.28
C VAL A 84 28.25 3.41 -5.16
N LYS A 85 27.23 4.10 -5.67
CA LYS A 85 27.14 5.58 -5.62
C LYS A 85 26.45 6.12 -4.36
N MET A 86 26.00 5.26 -3.45
CA MET A 86 25.33 5.67 -2.23
C MET A 86 26.34 6.23 -1.23
N THR A 87 26.14 7.48 -0.82
CA THR A 87 26.99 8.18 0.16
C THR A 87 26.58 7.93 1.61
N ASN A 88 25.30 7.61 1.85
CA ASN A 88 24.80 7.26 3.17
C ASN A 88 25.09 5.79 3.46
N GLN A 89 26.01 5.54 4.39
CA GLN A 89 26.47 4.20 4.76
C GLN A 89 25.34 3.31 5.29
N ASP A 90 24.54 3.80 6.24
CA ASP A 90 23.46 3.00 6.83
C ASP A 90 22.39 2.65 5.80
N ALA A 91 22.09 3.58 4.88
CA ALA A 91 21.17 3.32 3.78
C ALA A 91 21.76 2.28 2.81
N ARG A 92 23.06 2.37 2.52
CA ARG A 92 23.76 1.42 1.67
C ARG A 92 23.73 0.00 2.26
N GLU A 93 24.06 -0.15 3.54
CA GLU A 93 24.06 -1.44 4.23
C GLU A 93 22.66 -2.09 4.26
N ARG A 94 21.61 -1.29 4.47
CA ARG A 94 20.22 -1.79 4.41
C ARG A 94 19.86 -2.30 3.01
N GLU A 95 20.23 -1.56 1.98
CA GLU A 95 20.00 -1.94 0.58
C GLU A 95 20.77 -3.19 0.19
N GLU A 96 22.05 -3.28 0.55
CA GLU A 96 22.89 -4.45 0.29
C GLU A 96 22.37 -5.70 1.00
N LYS A 97 21.90 -5.55 2.25
CA LYS A 97 21.27 -6.66 2.99
C LYS A 97 19.98 -7.13 2.32
N GLN A 98 19.16 -6.19 1.84
CA GLN A 98 17.95 -6.51 1.09
C GLN A 98 18.28 -7.26 -0.20
N ILE A 99 19.22 -6.75 -1.00
CA ILE A 99 19.69 -7.40 -2.23
C ILE A 99 20.17 -8.82 -1.93
N PHE A 100 21.01 -8.99 -0.91
CA PHE A 100 21.55 -10.28 -0.52
C PHE A 100 20.44 -11.27 -0.15
N SER A 101 19.47 -10.85 0.67
CA SER A 101 18.32 -11.70 1.06
C SER A 101 17.48 -12.13 -0.14
N ILE A 102 17.18 -11.20 -1.05
CA ILE A 102 16.38 -11.49 -2.25
C ILE A 102 17.13 -12.47 -3.17
N VAL A 103 18.44 -12.29 -3.35
CA VAL A 103 19.25 -13.22 -4.15
C VAL A 103 19.30 -14.60 -3.51
N GLN A 104 19.49 -14.70 -2.20
CA GLN A 104 19.48 -16.00 -1.52
C GLN A 104 18.15 -16.74 -1.72
N ASP A 105 17.03 -16.04 -1.52
CA ASP A 105 15.70 -16.60 -1.75
C ASP A 105 15.53 -17.02 -3.23
N ALA A 106 15.99 -16.18 -4.17
CA ALA A 106 15.86 -16.48 -5.58
C ALA A 106 16.53 -17.80 -5.99
N TYR A 107 17.64 -18.14 -5.35
CA TYR A 107 18.40 -19.36 -5.66
C TYR A 107 17.86 -20.63 -4.97
N THR A 108 16.83 -20.51 -4.14
CA THR A 108 16.05 -21.66 -3.67
C THR A 108 15.04 -22.14 -4.71
N VAL A 109 14.67 -21.28 -5.66
CA VAL A 109 13.70 -21.58 -6.72
C VAL A 109 14.33 -22.46 -7.80
N SER A 110 13.54 -23.41 -8.30
CA SER A 110 13.89 -24.32 -9.38
C SER A 110 14.18 -23.59 -10.69
N VAL A 111 15.09 -24.14 -11.50
CA VAL A 111 15.31 -23.67 -12.88
C VAL A 111 14.44 -24.48 -13.82
N TYR A 112 13.69 -23.78 -14.67
CA TYR A 112 12.81 -24.40 -15.65
C TYR A 112 13.47 -24.36 -17.03
N SER A 113 13.25 -25.40 -17.85
CA SER A 113 13.66 -25.38 -19.26
C SER A 113 12.64 -24.65 -20.13
N ASP A 114 11.35 -24.78 -19.79
CA ASP A 114 10.24 -24.18 -20.52
C ASP A 114 10.18 -22.66 -20.37
N HIS A 115 9.97 -21.96 -21.48
CA HIS A 115 9.95 -20.50 -21.52
C HIS A 115 8.76 -19.90 -20.76
N SER A 116 7.59 -20.53 -20.82
CA SER A 116 6.40 -20.03 -20.12
C SER A 116 6.57 -20.16 -18.60
N MET A 117 7.11 -21.28 -18.14
CA MET A 117 7.43 -21.52 -16.73
C MET A 117 8.51 -20.57 -16.20
N LYS A 118 9.55 -20.27 -16.99
CA LYS A 118 10.54 -19.24 -16.62
C LYS A 118 9.88 -17.89 -16.41
N LYS A 119 9.04 -17.45 -17.35
CA LYS A 119 8.35 -16.16 -17.25
C LYS A 119 7.42 -16.12 -16.05
N GLN A 120 6.64 -17.19 -15.84
CA GLN A 120 5.74 -17.29 -14.70
C GLN A 120 6.50 -17.23 -13.38
N THR A 121 7.56 -18.04 -13.21
CA THR A 121 8.29 -18.06 -11.93
C THR A 121 8.98 -16.73 -11.63
N ILE A 122 9.43 -15.99 -12.65
CA ILE A 122 9.98 -14.64 -12.48
C ILE A 122 8.87 -13.69 -12.00
N SER A 123 7.71 -13.71 -12.67
CA SER A 123 6.56 -12.86 -12.33
C SER A 123 6.03 -13.15 -10.91
N ASP A 124 5.83 -14.42 -10.57
CA ASP A 124 5.31 -14.83 -9.25
C ASP A 124 6.28 -14.43 -8.13
N PHE A 125 7.60 -14.52 -8.40
CA PHE A 125 8.63 -14.13 -7.44
C PHE A 125 8.72 -12.61 -7.25
N GLU A 126 8.60 -11.85 -8.34
CA GLU A 126 8.50 -10.38 -8.33
C GLU A 126 7.29 -9.92 -7.54
N GLU A 127 6.11 -10.47 -7.84
CA GLU A 127 4.85 -10.13 -7.19
C GLU A 127 4.91 -10.42 -5.69
N ARG A 128 5.40 -11.59 -5.30
CA ARG A 128 5.56 -11.96 -3.88
C ARG A 128 6.40 -10.94 -3.10
N HIS A 129 7.55 -10.53 -3.65
CA HIS A 129 8.41 -9.54 -2.99
C HIS A 129 7.80 -8.15 -2.94
N TYR A 130 7.03 -7.76 -3.96
CA TYR A 130 6.25 -6.53 -3.94
C TYR A 130 5.20 -6.54 -2.82
N LEU A 131 4.45 -7.64 -2.70
CA LEU A 131 3.38 -7.80 -1.72
C LEU A 131 3.93 -7.86 -0.29
N GLU A 132 4.99 -8.64 -0.04
CA GLU A 132 5.66 -8.71 1.27
C GLU A 132 6.18 -7.33 1.71
N CYS A 133 6.79 -6.57 0.80
CA CYS A 133 7.21 -5.21 1.08
C CYS A 133 6.03 -4.30 1.42
N SER A 134 4.97 -4.34 0.61
CA SER A 134 3.78 -3.50 0.80
C SER A 134 3.08 -3.80 2.12
N GLN A 135 2.99 -5.09 2.47
CA GLN A 135 2.42 -5.53 3.75
C GLN A 135 3.26 -5.08 4.94
N SER A 136 4.60 -5.11 4.83
CA SER A 136 5.50 -4.60 5.87
C SER A 136 5.26 -3.11 6.14
N PHE A 137 5.08 -2.29 5.10
CA PHE A 137 4.72 -0.88 5.25
C PHE A 137 3.35 -0.68 5.89
N GLN A 138 2.33 -1.44 5.46
CA GLN A 138 1.00 -1.36 6.03
C GLN A 138 1.02 -1.69 7.53
N ASN A 139 1.69 -2.77 7.92
CA ASN A 139 1.86 -3.17 9.32
C ASN A 139 2.57 -2.07 10.15
N ALA A 140 3.56 -1.40 9.57
CA ALA A 140 4.27 -0.31 10.24
C ALA A 140 3.38 0.92 10.47
N ILE A 141 2.49 1.24 9.51
CA ILE A 141 1.50 2.31 9.65
C ILE A 141 0.47 1.94 10.73
N ASP A 142 -0.08 0.73 10.67
CA ASP A 142 -1.11 0.27 11.60
C ASP A 142 -0.60 0.23 13.05
N ASN A 143 0.67 -0.14 13.26
CA ASN A 143 1.28 -0.16 14.58
C ASN A 143 1.62 1.23 15.12
N ARG A 144 1.80 2.24 14.27
CA ARG A 144 2.00 3.64 14.71
C ARG A 144 0.70 4.33 15.11
N ASN A 145 -0.42 3.84 14.60
CA ASN A 145 -1.76 4.40 14.86
C ASN A 145 -2.47 3.73 16.06
N LYS A 146 -1.83 2.78 16.74
CA LYS A 146 -2.30 2.14 17.98
C LYS A 146 -1.66 2.80 19.20
#